data_AF-A0A926VZU9-F1
#
_entry.id   AF-A0A926VZU9-F1
#
_cell.length_a   1.000
_cell.length_b   1.000
_cell.length_c   1.000
_cell.angle_alpha   90.00
_cell.angle_beta   90.00
_cell.angle_gamma   90.00
#
_symmetry.space_group_name_H-M   'P 1'
#
loop_
_entity.id
_entity.type
_entity.pdbx_description
1 polymer ?
#
loop_
_entity_poly.entity_id
_entity_poly.type
_entity_poly.pdbx_seq_one_letter_code
_entity_poly.pdbx_strand_id
1 'polypeptide(L)'
;MKQEFPSGYVYHKQLVADDELATLISHPSNSQSYYFFRYSHAVSGICRKLPNQRGEIEGQLFNSICEIRWKKYKSGYEVLILSQQEFNLKGFEKLTGAWEICERDAYWHNSEETRFPKDFTFKGENNQFIKP
;
A
#
# COMPACT_ATOMS: atom_id res chain seq x y z
N MET A 1 13.98 -29.45 1.73
CA MET A 1 14.46 -28.20 2.37
C MET A 1 13.28 -27.50 2.99
N LYS A 2 13.32 -27.14 4.28
CA LYS A 2 12.35 -26.19 4.84
C LYS A 2 12.79 -24.81 4.38
N GLN A 3 11.95 -24.11 3.64
CA GLN A 3 12.21 -22.72 3.26
C GLN A 3 12.03 -21.87 4.52
N GLU A 4 13.11 -21.26 5.00
CA GLU A 4 13.05 -20.33 6.13
C GLU A 4 12.59 -18.97 5.60
N PHE A 5 11.52 -18.44 6.17
CA PHE A 5 11.00 -17.13 5.84
C PHE A 5 11.49 -16.09 6.88
N PRO A 6 11.88 -14.89 6.44
CA PRO A 6 12.23 -13.83 7.37
C PRO A 6 11.02 -13.41 8.21
N SER A 7 11.26 -13.00 9.45
CA SER A 7 10.23 -12.50 10.35
C SER A 7 9.62 -11.19 9.83
N GLY A 8 8.31 -11.06 9.97
CA GLY A 8 7.56 -9.85 9.66
C GLY A 8 6.99 -9.16 10.89
N TYR A 9 6.61 -7.91 10.71
CA TYR A 9 5.99 -7.09 11.75
C TYR A 9 4.65 -6.55 11.26
N VAL A 10 3.63 -6.64 12.12
CA VAL A 10 2.28 -6.17 11.82
C VAL A 10 1.84 -5.17 12.87
N TYR A 11 1.37 -4.01 12.44
CA TYR A 11 0.89 -2.94 13.32
C TYR A 11 -0.49 -2.47 12.89
N HIS A 12 -1.33 -2.09 13.85
CA HIS A 12 -2.61 -1.46 13.56
C HIS A 12 -2.90 -0.27 14.47
N LYS A 13 -3.73 0.65 13.97
CA LYS A 13 -4.28 1.78 14.73
C LYS A 13 -5.62 2.20 14.15
N GLN A 14 -6.56 2.58 15.00
CA GLN A 14 -7.84 3.17 14.60
C GLN A 14 -7.86 4.66 14.89
N LEU A 15 -8.80 5.39 14.25
CA LEU A 15 -9.00 6.83 14.44
C LEU A 15 -7.74 7.67 14.13
N VAL A 16 -6.93 7.24 13.18
CA VAL A 16 -5.76 7.99 12.69
C VAL A 16 -6.25 9.24 11.98
N ALA A 17 -5.67 10.41 12.31
CA ALA A 17 -6.00 11.68 11.69
C ALA A 17 -5.39 11.80 10.28
N ASP A 18 -5.90 12.73 9.46
CA ASP A 18 -5.45 12.87 8.06
C ASP A 18 -3.99 13.32 7.94
N ASP A 19 -3.56 14.23 8.81
CA ASP A 19 -2.18 14.73 8.93
C ASP A 19 -1.22 13.65 9.45
N GLU A 20 -1.66 12.87 10.43
CA GLU A 20 -0.92 11.71 10.93
C GLU A 20 -0.75 10.66 9.82
N LEU A 21 -1.83 10.35 9.08
CA LEU A 21 -1.77 9.42 7.94
C LEU A 21 -0.84 9.93 6.84
N ALA A 22 -0.84 11.25 6.57
CA ALA A 22 0.06 11.85 5.60
C ALA A 22 1.53 11.66 5.98
N THR A 23 1.85 11.85 7.25
CA THR A 23 3.19 11.64 7.81
C THR A 23 3.59 10.17 7.77
N LEU A 24 2.65 9.28 8.09
CA LEU A 24 2.88 7.84 8.06
C LEU A 24 3.20 7.34 6.65
N ILE A 25 2.45 7.82 5.65
CA ILE A 25 2.67 7.43 4.25
C ILE A 25 3.99 8.01 3.73
N SER A 26 4.33 9.26 4.08
CA SER A 26 5.54 9.91 3.56
C SER A 26 6.84 9.28 4.09
N HIS A 27 6.84 8.72 5.30
CA HIS A 27 8.03 8.17 5.93
C HIS A 27 8.69 6.99 5.16
N PRO A 28 7.96 5.93 4.76
CA PRO A 28 8.51 4.86 3.93
C PRO A 28 8.42 5.14 2.42
N SER A 29 7.85 6.27 1.99
CA SER A 29 7.69 6.60 0.58
C SER A 29 9.03 6.88 -0.08
N ASN A 30 9.33 6.19 -1.17
CA ASN A 30 10.51 6.42 -2.00
C ASN A 30 10.15 6.35 -3.49
N SER A 31 11.14 6.46 -4.38
CA SER A 31 10.94 6.41 -5.84
C SER A 31 10.42 5.07 -6.37
N GLN A 32 10.46 4.02 -5.54
CA GLN A 32 9.95 2.67 -5.83
C GLN A 32 8.66 2.35 -5.07
N SER A 33 8.01 3.36 -4.48
CA SER A 33 6.70 3.19 -3.85
C SER A 33 5.58 3.21 -4.87
N TYR A 34 4.66 2.27 -4.71
CA TYR A 34 3.43 2.17 -5.46
C TYR A 34 2.24 2.48 -4.57
N TYR A 35 1.21 3.06 -5.18
CA TYR A 35 -0.02 3.45 -4.54
C TYR A 35 -1.21 2.85 -5.27
N PHE A 36 -2.20 2.42 -4.52
CA PHE A 36 -3.46 1.92 -5.05
C PHE A 36 -4.61 2.49 -4.23
N PHE A 37 -5.59 3.10 -4.89
CA PHE A 37 -6.74 3.73 -4.25
C PHE A 37 -8.02 3.05 -4.70
N ARG A 38 -8.93 2.89 -3.75
CA ARG A 38 -10.27 2.37 -3.97
C ARG A 38 -11.27 3.46 -3.62
N TYR A 39 -12.09 3.80 -4.59
CA TYR A 39 -13.23 4.70 -4.47
C TYR A 39 -14.52 3.88 -4.56
N SER A 40 -15.65 4.45 -4.17
CA SER A 40 -16.96 3.79 -4.22
C SER A 40 -17.38 3.41 -5.64
N HIS A 41 -16.88 4.13 -6.64
CA HIS A 41 -17.27 4.02 -8.04
C HIS A 41 -16.09 3.64 -8.96
N ALA A 42 -14.87 3.54 -8.45
CA ALA A 42 -13.68 3.35 -9.27
C ALA A 42 -12.48 2.84 -8.46
N VAL A 43 -11.47 2.35 -9.15
CA VAL A 43 -10.12 2.15 -8.60
C VAL A 43 -9.12 2.99 -9.38
N SER A 44 -8.05 3.44 -8.73
CA SER A 44 -7.06 4.30 -9.40
C SER A 44 -6.21 3.58 -10.44
N GLY A 45 -6.12 2.25 -10.34
CA GLY A 45 -4.98 1.49 -10.87
C GLY A 45 -3.72 1.70 -10.02
N ILE A 46 -2.57 1.21 -10.49
CA ILE A 46 -1.29 1.40 -9.79
C ILE A 46 -0.71 2.76 -10.14
N CYS A 47 -0.50 3.58 -9.12
CA CYS A 47 0.09 4.92 -9.23
C CYS A 47 1.50 4.91 -8.65
N ARG A 48 2.45 5.63 -9.27
CA ARG A 48 3.80 5.85 -8.70
C ARG A 48 3.91 7.11 -7.84
N LYS A 49 2.88 7.95 -7.82
CA LYS A 49 2.82 9.17 -7.00
C LYS A 49 1.55 9.18 -6.18
N LEU A 50 1.66 9.73 -4.98
CA LEU A 50 0.50 10.03 -4.16
C LEU A 50 -0.30 11.17 -4.82
N PRO A 51 -1.59 10.99 -5.12
CA PRO A 51 -2.41 12.06 -5.68
C PRO A 51 -2.67 13.14 -4.64
N ASN A 52 -2.69 14.41 -5.09
CA ASN A 52 -2.92 15.58 -4.23
C ASN A 52 -4.29 15.53 -3.53
N GLN A 53 -5.29 14.94 -4.18
CA GLN A 53 -6.58 14.62 -3.57
C GLN A 53 -6.67 13.09 -3.40
N ARG A 54 -6.54 12.62 -2.16
CA ARG A 54 -6.64 11.20 -1.83
C ARG A 54 -8.08 10.66 -1.93
N GLY A 55 -9.08 11.53 -1.94
CA GLY A 55 -10.48 11.13 -1.77
C GLY A 55 -10.72 10.46 -0.42
N GLU A 56 -11.96 10.08 -0.12
CA GLU A 56 -12.37 9.74 1.25
C GLU A 56 -12.42 8.24 1.60
N ILE A 57 -11.92 7.30 0.78
CA ILE A 57 -12.41 5.90 0.89
C ILE A 57 -11.36 4.92 1.42
N GLU A 58 -10.39 4.53 0.60
CA GLU A 58 -9.42 3.50 0.97
C GLU A 58 -8.19 3.59 0.08
N GLY A 59 -7.03 3.30 0.65
CA GLY A 59 -5.80 3.28 -0.12
C GLY A 59 -4.74 2.39 0.48
N GLN A 60 -3.72 2.17 -0.34
CA GLN A 60 -2.60 1.34 -0.02
C GLN A 60 -1.33 1.95 -0.61
N LEU A 61 -0.27 1.96 0.19
CA LEU A 61 1.12 2.14 -0.24
C LEU A 61 1.81 0.79 -0.11
N PHE A 62 2.63 0.43 -1.09
CA PHE A 62 3.49 -0.74 -0.96
C PHE A 62 4.80 -0.54 -1.71
N ASN A 63 5.87 -1.09 -1.13
CA ASN A 63 7.20 -1.18 -1.72
C ASN A 63 7.88 -2.46 -1.20
N SER A 64 9.19 -2.62 -1.46
CA SER A 64 9.95 -3.78 -1.02
C SER A 64 10.07 -3.92 0.50
N ILE A 65 9.86 -2.84 1.26
CA ILE A 65 10.09 -2.81 2.72
C ILE A 65 8.78 -3.05 3.48
N CYS A 66 7.70 -2.39 3.05
CA CYS A 66 6.43 -2.41 3.77
C CYS A 66 5.23 -2.20 2.87
N GLU A 67 4.08 -2.59 3.41
CA GLU A 67 2.75 -2.28 2.92
C GLU A 67 1.98 -1.53 4.00
N ILE A 68 1.40 -0.39 3.64
CA ILE A 68 0.51 0.39 4.50
C ILE A 68 -0.86 0.41 3.83
N ARG A 69 -1.89 -0.06 4.53
CA ARG A 69 -3.29 0.02 4.12
C ARG A 69 -4.03 0.98 5.04
N TRP A 70 -4.86 1.84 4.47
CA TRP A 70 -5.74 2.70 5.24
C TRP A 70 -7.15 2.69 4.67
N LYS A 71 -8.13 2.79 5.56
CA LYS A 71 -9.54 2.89 5.21
C LYS A 71 -10.21 3.95 6.07
N LYS A 72 -11.05 4.78 5.48
CA LYS A 72 -11.80 5.79 6.23
C LYS A 72 -12.74 5.09 7.21
N TYR A 73 -12.72 5.56 8.45
CA TYR A 73 -13.53 5.01 9.53
C TYR A 73 -13.90 6.10 10.53
N LYS A 74 -15.21 6.35 10.68
CA LYS A 74 -15.75 7.43 11.51
C LYS A 74 -15.06 8.77 11.16
N SER A 75 -14.51 9.46 12.15
CA SER A 75 -13.81 10.75 11.99
C SER A 75 -12.37 10.63 11.48
N GLY A 76 -11.81 9.43 11.36
CA GLY A 76 -10.41 9.21 10.99
C GLY A 76 -10.23 8.03 10.04
N TYR A 77 -9.11 7.33 10.20
CA TYR A 77 -8.77 6.14 9.43
C TYR A 77 -8.44 4.96 10.33
N GLU A 78 -8.77 3.76 9.86
CA GLU A 78 -8.13 2.54 10.32
C GLU A 78 -6.91 2.28 9.45
N VAL A 79 -5.79 1.96 10.07
CA VAL A 79 -4.52 1.75 9.41
C VAL A 79 -3.93 0.41 9.82
N LEU A 80 -3.46 -0.34 8.83
CA LEU A 80 -2.72 -1.59 8.97
C LEU A 80 -1.37 -1.46 8.28
N ILE A 81 -0.31 -1.90 8.94
CA ILE A 81 1.06 -1.84 8.41
C ILE A 81 1.66 -3.24 8.49
N LEU A 82 2.15 -3.73 7.35
CA LEU A 82 2.92 -4.95 7.22
C LEU A 82 4.35 -4.56 6.85
N SER A 83 5.36 -5.05 7.55
CA SER A 83 6.74 -4.58 7.36
C SER A 83 7.77 -5.67 7.57
N GLN A 84 8.85 -5.62 6.78
CA GLN A 84 10.07 -6.41 6.99
C GLN A 84 10.91 -5.91 8.16
N GLN A 85 10.72 -4.65 8.56
CA GLN A 85 11.47 -4.00 9.64
C GLN A 85 10.54 -3.46 10.73
N GLU A 86 11.04 -3.36 11.96
CA GLU A 86 10.28 -2.73 13.02
C GLU A 86 10.17 -1.22 12.78
N PHE A 87 8.96 -0.68 12.94
CA PHE A 87 8.75 0.76 12.98
C PHE A 87 8.53 1.23 14.41
N ASN A 88 9.13 2.35 14.78
CA ASN A 88 8.81 3.04 16.03
C ASN A 88 7.59 3.96 15.80
N LEU A 89 6.39 3.39 15.93
CA LEU A 89 5.13 4.08 15.68
C LEU A 89 4.40 4.35 16.98
N LYS A 90 4.36 5.62 17.38
CA LYS A 90 3.68 6.03 18.61
C LYS A 90 2.17 5.75 18.51
N GLY A 91 1.66 4.95 19.44
CA GLY A 91 0.22 4.67 19.55
C GLY A 91 -0.31 3.65 18.55
N PHE A 92 0.55 2.98 17.79
CA PHE A 92 0.19 1.79 17.04
C PHE A 92 0.37 0.55 17.92
N GLU A 93 -0.60 -0.36 17.85
CA GLU A 93 -0.51 -1.66 18.50
C GLU A 93 0.21 -2.64 17.57
N LYS A 94 1.27 -3.27 18.08
CA LYS A 94 1.97 -4.36 17.37
C LYS A 94 1.18 -5.65 17.60
N LEU A 95 0.70 -6.28 16.52
CA LEU A 95 0.03 -7.57 16.64
C LEU A 95 1.04 -8.64 17.01
N THR A 96 0.72 -9.40 18.06
CA THR A 96 1.50 -10.55 18.48
C THR A 96 1.35 -11.70 17.49
N GLY A 97 2.44 -12.42 17.22
CA GLY A 97 2.44 -13.54 16.29
C GLY A 97 3.82 -13.81 15.70
N ALA A 98 4.03 -15.05 15.23
CA ALA A 98 5.19 -15.42 14.43
C ALA A 98 4.88 -15.14 12.96
N TRP A 99 4.87 -13.87 12.59
CA TRP A 99 4.60 -13.45 11.22
C TRP A 99 5.83 -13.72 10.35
N GLU A 100 5.59 -14.28 9.17
CA GLU A 100 6.62 -14.63 8.19
C GLU A 100 6.39 -13.81 6.91
N ILE A 101 7.47 -13.44 6.23
CA ILE A 101 7.43 -12.70 4.97
C ILE A 101 7.84 -13.61 3.83
N CYS A 102 7.02 -13.60 2.78
CA CYS A 102 7.31 -14.29 1.54
C CYS A 102 7.41 -13.26 0.41
N GLU A 103 8.59 -13.12 -0.16
CA GLU A 103 8.77 -12.34 -1.39
C GLU A 103 8.16 -13.07 -2.59
N ARG A 104 7.53 -12.31 -3.47
CA ARG A 104 6.87 -12.80 -4.68
C ARG A 104 7.14 -11.82 -5.82
N ASP A 105 7.48 -12.35 -6.99
CA ASP A 105 7.60 -11.55 -8.19
C ASP A 105 6.25 -10.98 -8.58
N ALA A 106 6.17 -9.67 -8.74
CA ALA A 106 5.01 -9.01 -9.29
C ALA A 106 5.02 -9.15 -10.82
N TYR A 107 4.04 -9.86 -11.36
CA TYR A 107 3.87 -10.00 -12.81
C TYR A 107 3.05 -8.84 -13.37
N TRP A 108 3.63 -8.15 -14.34
CA TRP A 108 2.94 -7.14 -15.12
C TRP A 108 2.38 -7.80 -16.37
N HIS A 109 1.05 -7.78 -16.50
CA HIS A 109 0.40 -8.39 -17.65
C HIS A 109 0.58 -7.54 -18.91
N ASN A 110 0.83 -8.21 -20.03
CA ASN A 110 0.86 -7.55 -21.32
C ASN A 110 -0.56 -7.01 -21.62
N SER A 111 -0.66 -5.74 -22.03
CA SER A 111 -1.92 -5.10 -22.41
C SER A 111 -2.66 -5.79 -23.57
N GLU A 112 -1.94 -6.56 -24.39
CA GLU A 112 -2.49 -7.32 -25.52
C GLU A 112 -3.03 -8.70 -25.09
N GLU A 113 -2.77 -9.13 -23.85
CA GLU A 113 -3.19 -10.42 -23.35
C GLU A 113 -4.70 -10.42 -23.05
N THR A 114 -5.45 -11.36 -23.65
CA THR A 114 -6.92 -11.40 -23.56
C THR A 114 -7.45 -12.05 -22.28
N ARG A 115 -6.57 -12.69 -21.50
CA ARG A 115 -6.93 -13.45 -20.29
C ARG A 115 -7.15 -12.58 -19.06
N PHE A 116 -6.58 -11.38 -19.04
CA PHE A 116 -6.67 -10.44 -17.91
C PHE A 116 -7.50 -9.21 -18.29
N PRO A 117 -8.14 -8.55 -17.30
CA PRO A 117 -8.87 -7.32 -17.55
C PRO A 117 -7.94 -6.29 -18.22
N LYS A 118 -8.30 -5.89 -19.44
CA LYS A 118 -7.49 -4.97 -20.27
C LYS A 118 -7.36 -3.57 -19.68
N ASP A 119 -8.17 -3.25 -18.67
CA ASP A 119 -8.36 -1.89 -18.16
C ASP A 119 -7.55 -1.60 -16.88
N PHE A 120 -6.67 -2.52 -16.45
CA PHE A 120 -5.85 -2.24 -15.28
C PHE A 120 -4.80 -1.18 -15.60
N THR A 121 -5.05 0.02 -15.09
CA THR A 121 -4.31 1.22 -15.47
C THR A 121 -3.03 1.37 -14.64
N PHE A 122 -1.90 1.66 -15.30
CA PHE A 122 -0.65 2.00 -14.65
C PHE A 122 -0.31 3.47 -14.90
N LYS A 123 -0.17 4.26 -13.83
CA LYS A 123 0.05 5.72 -13.90
C LYS A 123 1.44 6.09 -13.40
N GLY A 124 2.20 6.71 -14.29
CA GLY A 124 3.54 7.20 -14.05
C GLY A 124 3.62 8.56 -13.38
N GLU A 125 4.81 9.14 -13.44
CA GLU A 125 5.00 10.51 -13.05
C GLU A 125 4.12 11.42 -13.94
N ASN A 126 3.25 12.22 -13.31
CA ASN A 126 2.29 13.12 -13.98
C ASN A 126 1.04 12.46 -14.57
N ASN A 127 0.54 11.36 -13.98
CA ASN A 127 -0.68 10.65 -14.43
C ASN A 127 -0.63 10.11 -15.86
N GLN A 128 0.55 10.05 -16.48
CA GLN A 128 0.71 9.47 -17.81
C GLN A 128 0.53 7.96 -17.73
N PHE A 129 -0.16 7.37 -18.71
CA PHE A 129 -0.27 5.92 -18.84
C PHE A 129 1.12 5.34 -19.11
N ILE A 130 1.59 4.46 -18.23
CA ILE A 130 2.80 3.68 -18.49
C ILE A 130 2.36 2.34 -19.06
N LYS A 131 2.99 1.93 -20.17
CA LYS A 131 2.95 0.53 -20.59
C LYS A 131 3.97 -0.26 -19.75
N PRO A 132 3.56 -1.40 -19.16
CA PRO A 132 4.49 -2.26 -18.43
C PRO A 132 5.72 -2.65 -19.26
#